data_AF-A0AA39SW99-F1
#
_entry.id   AF-A0AA39SW99-F1
#
_cell.length_a   1.000
_cell.length_b   1.000
_cell.length_c   1.000
_cell.angle_alpha   90.00
_cell.angle_beta   90.00
_cell.angle_gamma   90.00
#
_symmetry.space_group_name_H-M   'P 1'
#
loop_
_entity.id
_entity.type
_entity.pdbx_description
1 polymer ?
#
loop_
_entity_poly.entity_id
_entity_poly.type
_entity_poly.pdbx_seq_one_letter_code
_entity_poly.pdbx_strand_id
1 'polypeptide(L)'
;MVVNKPDMIAFCIPGGRIVVFTGLLEHFGTDEEIATIIGHEMANVDLILLVLIFDRIELEADYIGLMLLASAGYDPRVAPKALEKLDQFTGDKMNPSVKERAQLLAQAKVMEEALAIYTETRSGY
;
A
#
# COMPACT_ATOMS: atom_id res chain seq x y z
N MET A 1 9.47 2.05 12.53
CA MET A 1 10.57 2.97 12.88
C MET A 1 10.44 4.21 12.02
N VAL A 2 10.48 5.40 12.62
CA VAL A 2 10.41 6.67 11.85
C VAL A 2 11.81 7.25 11.71
N VAL A 3 12.18 7.67 10.50
CA VAL A 3 13.49 8.26 10.17
C VAL A 3 13.29 9.68 9.67
N ASN A 4 14.00 10.64 10.26
CA ASN A 4 13.93 12.03 9.83
C ASN A 4 14.69 12.24 8.52
N LYS A 5 13.97 12.13 7.40
CA LYS A 5 14.43 12.34 6.03
C LYS A 5 13.26 12.86 5.19
N PRO A 6 13.50 13.81 4.28
CA PRO A 6 12.44 14.42 3.48
C PRO A 6 11.95 13.53 2.34
N ASP A 7 12.58 12.38 2.08
CA ASP A 7 12.18 11.49 0.99
C ASP A 7 10.84 10.79 1.26
N MET A 8 10.07 10.58 0.20
CA MET A 8 8.75 9.94 0.20
C MET A 8 8.88 8.42 0.16
N ILE A 9 9.42 7.82 1.23
CA ILE A 9 9.79 6.41 1.25
C ILE A 9 9.32 5.73 2.54
N ALA A 10 8.69 4.56 2.37
CA ALA A 10 8.62 3.53 3.39
C ALA A 10 9.17 2.22 2.80
N PHE A 11 9.74 1.36 3.64
CA PHE A 11 10.13 0.00 3.24
C PHE A 11 10.20 -0.91 4.45
N CYS A 12 9.93 -2.20 4.25
CA CYS A 12 10.20 -3.20 5.29
C CYS A 12 11.61 -3.78 5.18
N ILE A 13 12.27 -3.97 6.33
CA ILE A 13 13.58 -4.62 6.44
C ILE A 13 13.47 -6.04 6.99
N PRO A 14 14.49 -6.90 6.78
CA PRO A 14 14.56 -8.22 7.40
C PRO A 14 14.33 -8.16 8.91
N GLY A 15 13.46 -9.05 9.40
CA GLY A 15 12.98 -9.04 10.78
C GLY A 15 11.65 -8.30 11.00
N GLY A 16 10.90 -7.99 9.93
CA GLY A 16 9.52 -7.50 10.02
C GLY A 16 9.36 -6.07 10.54
N ARG A 17 10.43 -5.26 10.46
CA ARG A 17 10.38 -3.85 10.89
C ARG A 17 10.17 -2.96 9.68
N ILE A 18 9.17 -2.10 9.77
CA ILE A 18 8.89 -1.10 8.73
C ILE A 18 9.63 0.19 9.06
N VAL A 19 10.33 0.73 8.09
CA VAL A 19 11.01 2.02 8.14
C VAL A 19 10.15 3.03 7.38
N VAL A 20 9.79 4.14 8.01
CA VAL A 20 8.98 5.21 7.42
C VAL A 20 9.76 6.51 7.50
N PHE A 21 9.93 7.22 6.38
CA PHE A 21 10.59 8.53 6.38
C PHE A 21 9.59 9.65 6.68
N THR A 22 10.05 10.72 7.33
CA THR A 22 9.18 11.85 7.71
C THR A 22 8.55 12.56 6.54
N GLY A 23 9.24 12.63 5.38
CA GLY A 23 8.68 13.20 4.15
C GLY A 23 7.35 12.54 3.77
N LEU A 24 7.24 11.22 3.92
CA LEU A 24 6.00 10.48 3.66
C LEU A 24 4.86 10.94 4.58
N LEU A 25 5.13 11.05 5.88
CA LEU A 25 4.13 11.47 6.87
C LEU A 25 3.69 12.93 6.70
N GLU A 26 4.57 13.79 6.19
CA GLU A 26 4.26 15.21 5.94
C GLU A 26 3.30 15.41 4.75
N HIS A 27 3.24 14.45 3.82
CA HIS A 27 2.43 14.54 2.59
C HIS A 27 1.18 13.64 2.60
N PHE A 28 1.17 12.59 3.42
CA PHE A 28 0.02 11.72 3.65
C PHE A 28 -0.55 11.97 5.05
N GLY A 29 -1.63 12.73 5.11
CA GLY A 29 -2.13 13.32 6.35
C GLY A 29 -3.24 12.55 7.05
N THR A 30 -3.71 11.43 6.47
CA THR A 30 -4.76 10.60 7.08
C THR A 30 -4.23 9.21 7.42
N ASP A 31 -4.78 8.64 8.50
CA ASP A 31 -4.39 7.31 8.97
C ASP A 31 -4.64 6.25 7.89
N GLU A 32 -5.68 6.41 7.07
CA GLU A 32 -6.00 5.51 5.95
C GLU A 32 -4.93 5.54 4.84
N GLU A 33 -4.41 6.72 4.51
CA GLU A 33 -3.38 6.87 3.49
C GLU A 33 -2.06 6.26 3.94
N ILE A 34 -1.69 6.51 5.20
CA ILE A 34 -0.49 5.93 5.82
C ILE A 34 -0.66 4.41 5.94
N ALA A 35 -1.83 3.92 6.37
CA ALA A 35 -2.13 2.50 6.49
C ALA A 35 -2.07 1.79 5.13
N THR A 36 -2.47 2.45 4.04
CA THR A 36 -2.35 1.90 2.68
C THR A 36 -0.89 1.61 2.34
N ILE A 37 -0.02 2.59 2.56
CA ILE A 37 1.41 2.48 2.25
C ILE A 37 2.08 1.44 3.15
N ILE A 38 1.78 1.45 4.44
CA ILE A 38 2.33 0.48 5.40
C ILE A 38 1.84 -0.93 5.09
N GLY A 39 0.56 -1.11 4.74
CA GLY A 39 -0.01 -2.39 4.35
C GLY A 39 0.65 -2.98 3.10
N HIS A 40 0.95 -2.13 2.11
CA HIS A 40 1.74 -2.51 0.94
C HIS A 40 3.15 -3.00 1.34
N GLU A 41 3.87 -2.24 2.19
CA GLU A 41 5.20 -2.65 2.66
C GLU A 41 5.20 -3.92 3.53
N MET A 42 4.10 -4.16 4.26
CA MET A 42 3.89 -5.41 5.00
C MET A 42 3.67 -6.59 4.08
N ALA A 43 2.89 -6.40 3.01
CA ALA A 43 2.70 -7.44 2.00
C ALA A 43 3.99 -7.74 1.22
N ASN A 44 4.88 -6.75 1.10
CA ASN A 44 6.22 -6.94 0.56
C ASN A 44 7.16 -7.73 1.50
N VAL A 45 6.82 -7.94 2.79
CA VAL A 45 7.66 -8.69 3.76
C VAL A 45 7.81 -10.15 3.39
N ASP A 46 6.80 -10.73 2.76
CA ASP A 46 6.85 -12.11 2.29
C ASP A 46 7.79 -12.28 1.08
N LEU A 47 8.29 -11.18 0.50
CA LEU A 47 9.15 -11.22 -0.69
C LEU A 47 10.50 -10.52 -0.56
N ILE A 48 11.16 -10.75 0.57
CA ILE A 48 12.60 -10.50 0.76
C ILE A 48 13.51 -11.25 -0.24
N LEU A 49 12.97 -12.10 -1.12
CA LEU A 49 13.74 -12.75 -2.17
C LEU A 49 13.57 -12.08 -3.53
N LEU A 50 14.59 -11.29 -3.86
CA LEU A 50 15.09 -11.00 -5.22
C LEU A 50 14.41 -9.87 -6.01
N VAL A 51 15.08 -8.72 -6.02
CA VAL A 51 15.66 -7.92 -7.13
C VAL A 51 15.42 -8.36 -8.61
N LEU A 52 14.73 -9.46 -8.94
CA LEU A 52 14.60 -10.01 -10.29
C LEU A 52 13.15 -10.25 -10.78
N ILE A 53 12.08 -9.97 -10.01
CA ILE A 53 10.68 -10.18 -10.46
C ILE A 53 9.73 -9.02 -10.07
N PHE A 54 10.16 -7.76 -10.22
CA PHE A 54 9.41 -6.58 -9.74
C PHE A 54 7.92 -6.56 -10.14
N ASP A 55 7.58 -6.84 -11.40
CA ASP A 55 6.24 -6.53 -11.94
C ASP A 55 5.07 -7.34 -11.36
N ARG A 56 5.30 -8.59 -10.95
CA ARG A 56 4.23 -9.48 -10.45
C ARG A 56 3.95 -9.25 -8.96
N ILE A 57 4.97 -8.85 -8.23
CA ILE A 57 4.96 -8.76 -6.77
C ILE A 57 4.24 -7.49 -6.35
N GLU A 58 4.45 -6.37 -7.04
CA GLU A 58 3.79 -5.10 -6.73
C GLU A 58 2.26 -5.24 -6.77
N LEU A 59 1.73 -6.00 -7.73
CA LEU A 59 0.29 -6.27 -7.82
C LEU A 59 -0.22 -7.20 -6.72
N GLU A 60 0.59 -8.19 -6.33
CA GLU A 60 0.26 -9.08 -5.22
C GLU A 60 0.30 -8.33 -3.88
N ALA A 61 1.31 -7.49 -3.69
CA ALA A 61 1.47 -6.65 -2.51
C ALA A 61 0.36 -5.60 -2.40
N ASP A 62 -0.03 -4.98 -3.52
CA ASP A 62 -1.19 -4.10 -3.61
C ASP A 62 -2.48 -4.82 -3.22
N TYR A 63 -2.71 -6.04 -3.72
CA TYR A 63 -3.88 -6.85 -3.39
C TYR A 63 -3.92 -7.23 -1.91
N ILE A 64 -2.84 -7.78 -1.38
CA ILE A 64 -2.74 -8.20 0.03
C ILE A 64 -2.83 -6.97 0.95
N GLY A 65 -2.15 -5.88 0.61
CA GLY A 65 -2.20 -4.61 1.33
C GLY A 65 -3.63 -4.07 1.42
N LEU A 66 -4.40 -4.15 0.34
CA LEU A 66 -5.82 -3.77 0.31
C LEU A 66 -6.67 -4.64 1.25
N MET A 67 -6.47 -5.96 1.24
CA MET A 67 -7.18 -6.88 2.14
C MET A 67 -6.83 -6.63 3.61
N LEU A 68 -5.55 -6.36 3.91
CA LEU A 68 -5.08 -6.01 5.25
C LEU A 68 -5.69 -4.70 5.74
N LEU A 69 -5.76 -3.69 4.88
CA LEU A 69 -6.37 -2.40 5.19
C LEU A 69 -7.86 -2.56 5.52
N ALA A 70 -8.59 -3.31 4.71
CA ALA A 70 -10.00 -3.63 4.97
C ALA A 70 -10.19 -4.41 6.28
N SER A 71 -9.32 -5.41 6.54
CA SER A 71 -9.34 -6.21 7.78
C SER A 71 -8.99 -5.39 9.03
N ALA A 72 -8.22 -4.32 8.86
CA ALA A 72 -7.92 -3.35 9.92
C ALA A 72 -9.05 -2.32 10.14
N GLY A 73 -10.12 -2.38 9.35
CA GLY A 73 -11.30 -1.51 9.50
C GLY A 73 -11.18 -0.16 8.80
N TYR A 74 -10.18 0.02 7.94
CA TYR A 74 -10.01 1.21 7.09
C TYR A 74 -10.70 1.03 5.73
N ASP A 75 -11.10 2.14 5.11
CA ASP A 75 -11.87 2.13 3.86
C ASP A 75 -10.97 1.77 2.64
N PRO A 76 -11.19 0.62 1.97
CA PRO A 76 -10.35 0.17 0.85
C PRO A 76 -10.38 1.10 -0.36
N ARG A 77 -11.40 1.97 -0.48
CA ARG A 77 -11.52 2.92 -1.60
C ARG A 77 -10.47 4.04 -1.56
N VAL A 78 -9.78 4.20 -0.43
CA VAL A 78 -8.69 5.18 -0.28
C VAL A 78 -7.43 4.71 -1.01
N ALA A 79 -7.22 3.40 -1.13
CA ALA A 79 -5.95 2.85 -1.60
C ALA A 79 -5.57 3.25 -3.04
N PRO A 80 -6.48 3.21 -4.05
CA PRO A 80 -6.13 3.68 -5.40
C PRO A 80 -5.70 5.14 -5.43
N LYS A 81 -6.36 6.00 -4.64
CA LYS A 81 -6.04 7.43 -4.57
C LYS A 81 -4.70 7.68 -3.88
N ALA A 82 -4.34 6.88 -2.88
CA ALA A 82 -3.04 6.94 -2.24
C ALA A 82 -1.91 6.54 -3.21
N LEU A 83 -2.13 5.53 -4.06
CA LEU A 83 -1.20 5.17 -5.13
C LEU A 83 -1.07 6.30 -6.18
N GLU A 84 -2.19 6.89 -6.62
CA GLU A 84 -2.15 8.05 -7.54
C GLU A 84 -1.36 9.24 -6.97
N LYS A 85 -1.44 9.48 -5.65
CA LYS A 85 -0.60 10.48 -4.98
C LYS A 85 0.88 10.09 -5.00
N LEU A 86 1.19 8.82 -4.77
CA LEU A 86 2.57 8.32 -4.78
C LEU A 86 3.23 8.43 -6.17
N ASP A 87 2.47 8.21 -7.25
CA ASP A 87 2.91 8.36 -8.64
C ASP A 87 3.53 9.75 -8.92
N GLN A 88 3.02 10.79 -8.26
CA GLN A 88 3.51 12.17 -8.39
C GLN A 88 4.96 12.34 -7.89
N PHE A 89 5.45 11.41 -7.07
CA PHE A 89 6.76 11.47 -6.41
C PHE A 89 7.74 10.40 -6.87
N THR A 90 7.26 9.25 -7.37
CA THR A 90 8.11 8.10 -7.73
C THR A 90 8.57 8.10 -9.19
N GLY A 91 7.92 8.89 -10.05
CA GLY A 91 8.33 9.14 -11.43
C GLY A 91 8.46 7.87 -12.27
N ASP A 92 7.32 7.32 -12.72
CA ASP A 92 7.08 6.38 -13.84
C ASP A 92 8.17 5.35 -14.24
N LYS A 93 9.00 4.90 -13.31
CA LYS A 93 10.08 3.91 -13.55
C LYS A 93 9.72 2.50 -13.13
N MET A 94 8.59 2.31 -12.47
CA MET A 94 8.07 1.01 -12.06
C MET A 94 7.23 0.41 -13.18
N ASN A 95 7.30 -0.91 -13.34
CA ASN A 95 6.45 -1.67 -14.25
C ASN A 95 5.70 -2.73 -13.42
N PRO A 96 4.37 -2.83 -13.48
CA PRO A 96 3.46 -1.81 -14.00
C PRO A 96 3.62 -0.49 -13.23
N SER A 97 3.32 0.62 -13.90
CA SER A 97 3.38 1.96 -13.31
C SER A 97 2.44 2.05 -12.09
N VAL A 98 2.74 2.96 -11.18
CA VAL A 98 1.89 3.19 -9.99
C VAL A 98 0.46 3.57 -10.40
N LYS A 99 0.32 4.30 -11.51
CA LYS A 99 -0.98 4.61 -12.11
C LYS A 99 -1.72 3.38 -12.63
N GLU A 100 -1.05 2.47 -13.34
CA GLU A 100 -1.66 1.22 -13.80
C GLU A 100 -2.10 0.34 -12.63
N ARG A 101 -1.27 0.26 -11.60
CA ARG A 101 -1.59 -0.44 -10.34
C ARG A 101 -2.83 0.11 -9.65
N ALA A 102 -2.95 1.44 -9.54
CA ALA A 102 -4.13 2.08 -8.99
C ALA A 102 -5.41 1.71 -9.76
N GLN A 103 -5.35 1.66 -11.09
CA GLN A 103 -6.48 1.25 -11.94
C GLN A 103 -6.83 -0.23 -11.75
N LEU A 104 -5.84 -1.10 -11.58
CA LEU A 104 -6.05 -2.52 -11.32
C LEU A 104 -6.72 -2.76 -9.96
N LEU A 105 -6.30 -2.04 -8.91
CA LEU A 105 -6.95 -2.09 -7.60
C LEU A 105 -8.38 -1.53 -7.61
N ALA A 106 -8.64 -0.52 -8.43
CA ALA A 106 -9.96 0.07 -8.58
C ALA A 106 -10.95 -0.84 -9.33
N GLN A 107 -10.52 -1.99 -9.87
CA GLN A 107 -11.41 -2.93 -10.52
C GLN A 107 -12.47 -3.48 -9.55
N ALA A 108 -13.69 -3.62 -10.07
CA ALA A 108 -14.86 -4.00 -9.28
C ALA A 108 -14.64 -5.28 -8.47
N LYS A 109 -14.06 -6.33 -9.07
CA LYS A 109 -13.86 -7.62 -8.38
C LYS A 109 -12.98 -7.50 -7.14
N VAL A 110 -11.80 -6.88 -7.27
CA VAL A 110 -10.85 -6.71 -6.16
C VAL A 110 -11.43 -5.82 -5.08
N MET A 111 -12.10 -4.73 -5.49
CA MET A 111 -12.72 -3.79 -4.56
C MET A 111 -13.92 -4.39 -3.83
N GLU A 112 -14.74 -5.21 -4.48
CA GLU A 112 -15.88 -5.91 -3.86
C GLU A 112 -15.41 -6.87 -2.75
N GLU A 113 -14.33 -7.62 -3.01
CA GLU A 113 -13.71 -8.50 -2.00
C GLU A 113 -13.24 -7.69 -0.77
N ALA A 114 -12.53 -6.58 -0.99
CA ALA A 114 -12.06 -5.72 0.09
C ALA A 114 -13.22 -5.10 0.87
N LEU A 115 -14.26 -4.62 0.18
CA LEU A 115 -15.42 -4.00 0.80
C LEU A 115 -16.25 -4.99 1.62
N ALA A 116 -16.31 -6.26 1.21
CA ALA A 116 -16.95 -7.31 1.98
C ALA A 116 -16.24 -7.48 3.34
N ILE A 117 -14.91 -7.62 3.33
CA ILE A 117 -14.09 -7.72 4.55
C ILE A 117 -14.23 -6.49 5.43
N TYR A 118 -14.16 -5.29 4.83
CA TYR A 118 -14.31 -4.01 5.54
C TYR A 118 -15.67 -3.92 6.24
N THR A 119 -16.74 -4.30 5.55
CA THR A 119 -18.11 -4.25 6.08
C THR A 119 -18.30 -5.25 7.22
N GLU A 120 -17.78 -6.48 7.06
CA GLU A 120 -17.81 -7.51 8.11
C GLU A 120 -17.03 -7.04 9.35
N THR A 121 -15.81 -6.54 9.15
CA THR A 121 -14.95 -6.05 10.23
C THR A 121 -15.65 -4.93 11.01
N ARG A 122 -16.22 -3.93 10.32
CA ARG A 122 -16.96 -2.84 10.97
C ARG A 122 -18.28 -3.25 11.63
N SER A 123 -18.85 -4.38 11.24
CA SER A 123 -20.07 -4.92 11.84
C SER A 123 -19.78 -5.78 13.08
N GLY A 124 -18.54 -6.27 13.22
CA GLY A 124 -18.07 -7.06 14.35
C GLY A 124 -17.45 -6.26 15.51
N TYR A 125 -17.28 -4.94 15.35
CA TYR A 125 -16.83 -4.00 16.38
C TYR A 125 -17.98 -3.16 16.96
#